data_AF-A0A842XT20-F1
#
_entry.id   AF-A0A842XT20-F1
#
_cell.length_a   1.000
_cell.length_b   1.000
_cell.length_c   1.000
_cell.angle_alpha   90.00
_cell.angle_beta   90.00
_cell.angle_gamma   90.00
#
_symmetry.space_group_name_H-M   'P 1'
#
loop_
_entity.id
_entity.type
_entity.pdbx_description
1 polymer ?
#
loop_
_entity_poly.entity_id
_entity_poly.type
_entity_poly.pdbx_seq_one_letter_code
_entity_poly.pdbx_strand_id
1 'polypeptide(L)'
;MRRTPTCVLIMGLLLSASMALTGMIANAGSAEKTTVDESGTWTVFVYLDGDNNLEDLAIDDLLEMEAVGSKNGVTIIVLLD
;
A
#
# COMPACT_ATOMS: atom_id res chain seq x y z
N MET A 1 5.52 -35.65 -61.99
CA MET A 1 6.27 -35.79 -60.72
C MET A 1 5.52 -35.01 -59.63
N ARG A 2 4.72 -35.69 -58.80
CA ARG A 2 3.98 -35.07 -57.68
C ARG A 2 4.87 -35.08 -56.43
N ARG A 3 5.50 -33.95 -56.10
CA ARG A 3 6.31 -33.75 -54.87
C ARG A 3 5.72 -32.63 -54.01
N THR A 4 4.50 -32.80 -53.53
CA THR A 4 3.80 -31.79 -52.72
C THR A 4 3.33 -32.18 -51.31
N PRO A 5 3.47 -33.42 -50.77
CA PRO A 5 2.93 -33.68 -49.42
C PRO A 5 3.87 -33.24 -48.28
N THR A 6 5.19 -33.24 -48.48
CA THR A 6 6.16 -33.06 -47.38
C THR A 6 6.26 -31.62 -46.87
N CYS A 7 6.18 -30.61 -47.75
CA CYS A 7 6.19 -29.21 -47.32
C CYS A 7 4.92 -28.80 -46.57
N VAL A 8 3.77 -29.41 -46.88
CA VAL A 8 2.49 -29.12 -46.21
C VAL A 8 2.48 -29.64 -44.78
N LEU A 9 3.09 -30.81 -44.53
CA LEU A 9 3.23 -31.38 -43.19
C LEU A 9 4.18 -30.58 -42.29
N ILE A 10 5.30 -30.10 -42.83
CA ILE A 10 6.30 -29.32 -42.08
C ILE A 10 5.73 -27.93 -41.72
N MET A 11 4.99 -27.30 -42.62
CA MET A 11 4.36 -26.01 -42.35
C MET A 11 3.22 -26.15 -41.30
N GLY A 12 2.46 -27.24 -41.33
CA GLY A 12 1.43 -27.53 -40.32
C GLY A 12 1.98 -27.75 -38.91
N LEU A 13 3.12 -28.44 -38.80
CA LEU A 13 3.78 -28.72 -37.50
C LEU A 13 4.38 -27.45 -36.87
N LEU A 14 4.85 -26.51 -37.70
CA LEU A 14 5.41 -25.23 -37.25
C LEU A 14 4.32 -24.24 -36.77
N LEU A 15 3.11 -24.29 -37.33
CA LEU A 15 2.00 -23.44 -36.87
C LEU A 15 1.43 -23.87 -35.51
N SER A 16 1.36 -25.18 -35.22
CA SER A 16 0.85 -25.67 -33.93
C SER A 16 1.80 -25.41 -32.76
N ALA A 17 3.12 -25.39 -33.00
CA ALA A 17 4.11 -25.11 -31.96
C ALA A 17 4.03 -23.65 -31.45
N SER A 18 3.58 -22.72 -32.30
CA SER A 18 3.47 -21.30 -31.94
C SER A 18 2.29 -21.01 -31.00
N MET A 19 1.20 -21.78 -31.10
CA MET A 19 0.00 -21.59 -30.27
C MET A 19 0.16 -22.11 -28.83
N ALA A 20 1.08 -23.04 -28.58
CA ALA A 20 1.31 -23.58 -27.23
C ALA A 20 2.11 -22.64 -26.32
N LEU A 21 2.86 -21.68 -26.90
CA LEU A 21 3.71 -20.77 -26.13
C LEU A 21 2.93 -19.56 -25.55
N THR A 22 1.78 -19.21 -26.12
CA THR A 22 0.98 -18.06 -25.68
C THR A 22 0.23 -18.29 -24.36
N GLY A 23 0.08 -19.54 -23.90
CA GLY A 23 -0.72 -19.89 -22.71
C GLY A 23 -0.04 -19.78 -21.34
N MET A 24 1.25 -19.44 -21.26
CA MET A 24 2.03 -19.52 -20.02
C MET A 24 2.36 -18.17 -19.35
N ILE A 25 1.81 -17.03 -19.82
CA ILE A 25 2.16 -15.68 -19.30
C ILE A 25 0.94 -14.92 -18.78
N ALA A 26 0.10 -15.56 -17.97
CA ALA A 26 -1.08 -14.89 -17.37
C ALA A 26 -1.03 -14.72 -15.84
N ASN A 27 0.09 -15.02 -15.17
CA ASN A 27 0.17 -14.94 -13.70
C ASN A 27 1.14 -13.87 -13.15
N ALA A 28 1.51 -12.87 -13.93
CA ALA A 28 2.32 -11.75 -13.47
C ALA A 28 1.46 -10.48 -13.43
N GLY A 29 0.61 -10.34 -12.42
CA GLY A 29 -0.31 -9.20 -12.39
C GLY A 29 -1.26 -9.13 -11.22
N SER A 30 -0.82 -9.50 -10.01
CA SER A 30 -1.40 -8.88 -8.82
C SER A 30 -0.28 -8.04 -8.21
N ALA A 31 -0.03 -6.89 -8.85
CA ALA A 31 0.72 -5.83 -8.21
C ALA A 31 -0.10 -5.43 -6.98
N GLU A 32 0.38 -5.86 -5.81
CA GLU A 32 -0.05 -5.33 -4.53
C GLU A 32 0.03 -3.81 -4.63
N LYS A 33 -1.13 -3.15 -4.60
CA LYS A 33 -1.19 -1.70 -4.52
C LYS A 33 -0.65 -1.32 -3.14
N THR A 34 0.66 -1.21 -3.02
CA THR A 34 1.30 -0.56 -1.88
C THR A 34 0.85 0.90 -1.97
N THR A 35 -0.21 1.23 -1.24
CA THR A 35 -0.50 2.62 -0.91
C THR A 35 0.66 3.06 -0.05
N VAL A 36 1.68 3.65 -0.68
CA VAL A 36 2.55 4.57 0.03
C VAL A 36 1.58 5.60 0.58
N ASP A 37 1.36 5.56 1.89
CA ASP A 37 0.55 6.56 2.57
C ASP A 37 1.31 7.88 2.40
N GLU A 38 0.91 8.68 1.42
CA GLU A 38 1.47 10.01 1.16
C GLU A 38 1.11 10.99 2.30
N SER A 39 0.41 10.54 3.35
CA SER A 39 0.29 11.32 4.57
C SER A 39 1.69 11.51 5.17
N GLY A 40 2.27 12.70 4.96
CA GLY A 40 3.49 13.09 5.64
C GLY A 40 3.35 12.92 7.15
N THR A 41 4.47 12.73 7.85
CA THR A 41 4.47 12.59 9.31
C THR A 41 4.39 13.95 9.99
N TRP A 42 3.55 14.07 11.01
CA TRP A 42 3.38 15.30 11.79
C TRP A 42 3.72 15.05 13.26
N THR A 43 4.34 16.05 13.88
CA THR A 43 4.51 16.09 15.33
C THR A 43 3.78 17.29 15.88
N VAL A 44 2.86 17.06 16.80
CA VAL A 44 2.12 18.09 17.52
C VAL A 44 2.69 18.16 18.93
N PHE A 45 3.28 19.31 19.28
CA PHE A 45 3.68 19.63 20.64
C PHE A 45 2.60 20.48 21.29
N VAL A 46 2.11 20.02 22.43
CA VAL A 46 1.10 20.72 23.22
C VAL A 46 1.73 21.05 24.57
N TYR A 47 1.68 22.33 24.94
CA TYR A 47 2.07 22.80 26.26
C TYR A 47 0.81 23.20 27.00
N LEU A 48 0.53 22.52 28.11
CA LEU A 48 -0.59 22.80 29.01
C LEU A 48 0.00 23.36 30.31
N ASP A 49 -0.14 24.68 30.49
CA ASP A 49 0.24 25.42 31.70
C ASP A 49 -0.97 25.48 32.65
N GLY A 50 -1.26 24.32 33.24
CA GLY A 50 -2.52 24.00 33.89
C GLY A 50 -2.49 24.06 35.41
N ASP A 51 -1.32 24.21 36.06
CA ASP A 51 -1.12 24.32 37.52
C ASP A 51 -1.75 25.58 38.13
N ASN A 52 -3.06 25.67 38.01
CA ASN A 52 -3.94 26.70 38.52
C ASN A 52 -5.38 26.17 38.54
N ASN A 53 -6.38 27.05 38.60
CA ASN A 53 -7.79 26.66 38.63
C ASN A 53 -8.33 26.05 37.32
N LEU A 54 -7.45 25.74 36.36
CA LEU A 54 -7.73 25.05 35.11
C LEU A 54 -7.14 23.63 35.08
N GLU A 55 -6.52 23.13 36.16
CA GLU A 55 -5.88 21.80 36.22
C GLU A 55 -6.84 20.69 35.76
N ASP A 56 -8.06 20.69 36.30
CA ASP A 56 -9.09 19.71 35.91
C ASP A 56 -9.38 19.74 34.40
N LEU A 57 -9.38 20.93 33.79
CA LEU A 57 -9.60 21.09 32.35
C LEU A 57 -8.38 20.62 31.54
N ALA A 58 -7.16 20.89 32.02
CA ALA A 58 -5.93 20.41 31.38
C ALA A 58 -5.82 18.88 31.43
N ILE A 59 -6.30 18.24 32.50
CA ILE A 59 -6.42 16.78 32.60
C ILE A 59 -7.48 16.26 31.62
N ASP A 60 -8.66 16.88 31.56
CA ASP A 60 -9.70 16.49 30.61
C ASP A 60 -9.17 16.57 29.16
N ASP A 61 -8.50 17.67 28.77
CA ASP A 61 -7.87 17.83 27.46
C ASP A 61 -6.78 16.76 27.19
N LEU A 62 -5.99 16.40 28.20
CA LEU A 62 -4.99 15.32 28.08
C LEU A 62 -5.64 13.97 27.80
N LEU A 63 -6.72 13.63 28.52
CA LEU A 63 -7.45 12.37 28.33
C LEU A 63 -8.14 12.32 26.97
N GLU A 64 -8.63 13.45 26.47
CA GLU A 64 -9.17 13.57 25.11
C GLU A 64 -8.10 13.29 24.05
N MET A 65 -6.89 13.84 24.22
CA MET A 65 -5.74 13.57 23.34
C MET A 65 -5.28 12.11 23.43
N GLU A 66 -5.27 11.52 24.62
CA GLU A 66 -4.96 10.08 24.83
C GLU A 66 -5.95 9.19 24.07
N ALA A 67 -7.25 9.48 24.17
CA ALA A 67 -8.30 8.72 23.50
C ALA A 67 -8.14 8.70 21.97
N VAL A 68 -7.63 9.78 21.37
CA VAL A 68 -7.31 9.82 19.94
C VAL A 68 -6.00 9.06 19.65
N GLY A 69 -4.98 9.29 20.46
CA GLY A 69 -3.66 8.64 20.40
C GLY A 69 -2.78 9.06 19.22
N SER A 70 -1.50 8.68 19.28
CA SER A 70 -0.55 8.86 18.18
C SER A 70 -0.73 7.76 17.12
N LYS A 71 -1.38 8.11 16.00
CA LYS A 71 -1.73 7.19 14.90
C LYS A 71 -1.64 7.89 13.55
N ASN A 72 -1.64 7.11 12.47
CA ASN A 72 -1.71 7.63 11.08
C ASN A 72 -0.62 8.68 10.77
N GLY A 73 0.61 8.43 11.23
CA GLY A 73 1.73 9.34 11.00
C GLY A 73 1.77 10.60 11.88
N VAL A 74 0.84 10.74 12.83
CA VAL A 74 0.81 11.85 13.80
C VAL A 74 1.38 11.40 15.15
N THR A 75 2.35 12.14 15.67
CA THR A 75 2.90 11.99 17.02
C THR A 75 2.45 13.18 17.88
N ILE A 76 1.84 12.92 19.03
CA ILE A 76 1.41 13.95 19.97
C ILE A 76 2.31 13.88 21.21
N ILE A 77 2.92 15.00 21.57
CA ILE A 77 3.76 15.14 22.78
C ILE A 77 3.15 16.26 23.62
N VAL A 78 2.73 15.92 24.83
CA VAL A 78 2.15 16.87 25.79
C VAL A 78 3.14 17.12 26.92
N LEU A 79 3.46 18.38 27.17
CA LEU A 79 4.07 18.84 28.41
C LEU A 79 2.96 19.47 29.25
N LEU A 80 2.66 18.83 30.37
CA LEU A 80 1.73 19.32 31.37
C LEU A 80 2.55 19.89 32.53
N ASP A 81 2.27 21.14 32.89
CA ASP A 81 2.75 21.82 34.09
C ASP A 81 1.57 22.05 35.02
#